data_AF-A0A1Q6QIC4-F1
#
_entry.id   AF-A0A1Q6QIC4-F1
#
_cell.length_a   1.000
_cell.length_b   1.000
_cell.length_c   1.000
_cell.angle_alpha   90.00
_cell.angle_beta   90.00
_cell.angle_gamma   90.00
#
_symmetry.space_group_name_H-M   'P 1'
#
loop_
_entity.id
_entity.type
_entity.pdbx_description
1 polymer ?
#
loop_
_entity_poly.entity_id
_entity_poly.type
_entity_poly.pdbx_seq_one_letter_code
_entity_poly.pdbx_strand_id
1 'polypeptide(L)'
;MKEVYFKQIMIADLQNKTARVQSFEKGLNVVTSMDNHVGKSSLLKSMYYTLGAEVDFDSVWDRQSKLYVVTLSVDEKEYCIARFLKRFAVFEGKILIKITDSVTQELAPLLGDIFDFSVYLPNKHTGKVEMAPPVFTFMPYYIDQDKGWSGLYGSFASITQYKSTDRIKSLYYHLNIYTKRTVELMAERDHLKEHLEILENERDRLNTILSALREETANLPPADTISELDIHLEAPKKRIEQLVTQIGEIRNEIQGLETALQQYQYNLHVIQDYISAKDHTAESNEHKFHVCPNCGYVFDEEIFNLVRSNYGALNEEYICQQIRLLVNSTSDKLDLGKERYVSLRQQMAEEETAFQSEKNVFDIYVRQRGLADSIRRFQQQLSKTISDMQEIDQNTREISKELRKLPNKKEVEERYIEYVRLNIMTLDAWDPAYDGAIHLLEPIKAQGTLENKIILAQFVALFQTMEYFKTSATRFSFVVDSPRAKEASVSSSKDILKMIAQMKMLPQIILATIDYSEYCSEIEAPANIIILTEKWKLLNENDYIKNQETILALSELLKKQV
;
A
#
# COMPACT_ATOMS: atom_id res chain seq x y z
N MET A 1 -16.48 12.28 -31.85
CA MET A 1 -17.41 12.01 -30.73
C MET A 1 -18.12 10.72 -31.07
N LYS A 2 -18.04 9.71 -30.20
CA LYS A 2 -18.67 8.41 -30.48
C LYS A 2 -20.19 8.53 -30.27
N GLU A 3 -20.95 7.95 -31.19
CA GLU A 3 -22.42 7.91 -31.12
C GLU A 3 -22.90 6.47 -30.90
N VAL A 4 -23.86 6.31 -30.01
CA VAL A 4 -24.54 5.05 -29.72
C VAL A 4 -26.04 5.26 -29.91
N TYR A 5 -26.66 4.42 -30.76
CA TYR A 5 -28.11 4.43 -30.92
C TYR A 5 -28.70 3.02 -31.02
N PHE A 6 -29.97 2.88 -30.62
CA PHE A 6 -30.70 1.64 -30.75
C PHE A 6 -31.10 1.42 -32.21
N LYS A 7 -30.75 0.27 -32.78
CA LYS A 7 -31.26 -0.17 -34.09
C LYS A 7 -32.51 -1.01 -33.95
N GLN A 8 -32.55 -1.87 -32.93
CA GLN A 8 -33.65 -2.82 -32.74
C GLN A 8 -33.75 -3.31 -31.31
N ILE A 9 -34.97 -3.62 -30.88
CA ILE A 9 -35.25 -4.46 -29.73
C ILE A 9 -36.12 -5.65 -30.13
N MET A 10 -35.76 -6.84 -29.68
CA MET A 10 -36.60 -8.04 -29.71
C MET A 10 -36.91 -8.48 -28.27
N ILE A 11 -38.18 -8.68 -27.98
CA ILE A 11 -38.66 -9.22 -26.71
C ILE A 11 -39.44 -10.49 -27.04
N ALA A 12 -39.05 -11.63 -26.49
CA ALA A 12 -39.73 -12.91 -26.72
C ALA A 12 -40.14 -13.56 -25.41
N ASP A 13 -41.43 -13.80 -25.24
CA ASP A 13 -41.98 -14.62 -24.16
C ASP A 13 -41.87 -16.10 -24.55
N LEU A 14 -40.97 -16.82 -23.87
CA LEU A 14 -40.66 -18.20 -24.18
C LEU A 14 -41.77 -19.17 -23.72
N GLN A 15 -42.63 -18.75 -22.79
CA GLN A 15 -43.73 -19.58 -22.29
C GLN A 15 -44.94 -19.46 -23.21
N ASN A 16 -45.33 -18.23 -23.52
CA ASN A 16 -46.51 -17.94 -24.34
C ASN A 16 -46.22 -17.99 -25.85
N LYS A 17 -44.95 -18.14 -26.26
CA LYS A 17 -44.51 -18.16 -27.66
C LYS A 17 -44.98 -16.92 -28.44
N THR A 18 -44.86 -15.76 -27.80
CA THR A 18 -45.14 -14.46 -28.41
C THR A 18 -43.89 -13.60 -28.39
N ALA A 19 -43.72 -12.72 -29.36
CA ALA A 19 -42.59 -11.81 -29.42
C ALA A 19 -42.99 -10.45 -29.97
N ARG A 20 -42.10 -9.48 -29.84
CA ARG A 20 -42.16 -8.20 -30.54
C ARG A 20 -40.77 -7.91 -31.07
N VAL A 21 -40.66 -7.57 -32.34
CA VAL A 21 -39.45 -7.01 -32.93
C VAL A 21 -39.74 -5.57 -33.34
N GLN A 22 -38.99 -4.63 -32.80
CA GLN A 22 -39.16 -3.21 -33.09
C GLN A 22 -37.84 -2.58 -33.52
N SER A 23 -37.81 -2.04 -34.73
CA SER A 23 -36.67 -1.28 -35.24
C SER A 23 -36.79 0.21 -34.91
N PHE A 24 -35.64 0.87 -34.80
CA PHE A 24 -35.49 2.30 -34.58
C PHE A 24 -34.44 2.88 -35.53
N GLU A 25 -34.51 4.18 -35.78
CA GLU A 25 -33.65 4.90 -36.72
C GLU A 25 -32.87 6.01 -36.01
N LYS A 26 -31.80 6.54 -36.62
CA LYS A 26 -31.18 7.79 -36.14
C LYS A 26 -32.20 8.93 -36.18
N GLY A 27 -32.05 9.92 -35.30
CA GLY A 27 -33.00 11.02 -35.16
C GLY A 27 -34.23 10.66 -34.32
N LEU A 28 -35.40 11.19 -34.68
CA LEU A 28 -36.60 11.11 -33.88
C LEU A 28 -37.40 9.82 -34.15
N ASN A 29 -37.66 9.05 -33.11
CA ASN A 29 -38.55 7.90 -33.12
C ASN A 29 -39.70 8.19 -32.15
N VAL A 30 -40.93 8.00 -32.61
CA VAL A 30 -42.12 8.25 -31.79
C VAL A 30 -42.91 6.97 -31.62
N VAL A 31 -42.97 6.47 -30.40
CA VAL A 31 -43.78 5.30 -30.01
C VAL A 31 -45.13 5.81 -29.52
N THR A 32 -46.19 5.59 -30.30
CA THR A 32 -47.50 6.16 -30.04
C THR A 32 -48.64 5.14 -30.08
N SER A 33 -49.76 5.50 -29.49
CA SER A 33 -50.99 4.72 -29.43
C SER A 33 -52.18 5.62 -29.15
N MET A 34 -53.39 5.18 -29.53
CA MET A 34 -54.64 5.86 -29.15
C MET A 34 -55.04 5.58 -27.70
N ASP A 35 -54.49 4.52 -27.12
CA ASP A 35 -54.91 4.00 -25.82
C ASP A 35 -53.73 3.81 -24.86
N ASN A 36 -54.03 3.85 -23.57
CA ASN A 36 -53.10 3.44 -22.53
C ASN A 36 -52.99 1.90 -22.43
N HIS A 37 -51.93 1.41 -21.76
CA HIS A 37 -51.69 -0.01 -21.51
C HIS A 37 -51.45 -0.91 -22.75
N VAL A 38 -50.93 -0.33 -23.83
CA VAL A 38 -50.46 -1.08 -25.02
C VAL A 38 -49.00 -1.55 -24.94
N GLY A 39 -48.32 -1.29 -23.81
CA GLY A 39 -46.94 -1.74 -23.57
C GLY A 39 -45.81 -0.79 -23.99
N LYS A 40 -46.09 0.50 -24.22
CA LYS A 40 -45.05 1.52 -24.53
C LYS A 40 -43.91 1.51 -23.50
N SER A 41 -44.24 1.65 -22.21
CA SER A 41 -43.25 1.66 -21.13
C SER A 41 -42.50 0.34 -21.00
N SER A 42 -43.18 -0.80 -21.16
CA SER A 42 -42.52 -2.12 -21.17
C SER A 42 -41.50 -2.25 -22.29
N LEU A 43 -41.82 -1.74 -23.49
CA LEU A 43 -40.88 -1.71 -24.63
C LEU A 43 -39.65 -0.85 -24.31
N LEU A 44 -39.84 0.37 -23.78
CA LEU A 44 -38.75 1.29 -23.48
C LEU A 44 -37.86 0.80 -22.33
N LYS A 45 -38.46 0.37 -21.22
CA LYS A 45 -37.76 -0.22 -20.06
C LYS A 45 -36.91 -1.43 -20.46
N SER A 46 -37.40 -2.24 -21.39
CA SER A 46 -36.70 -3.43 -21.88
C SER A 46 -35.37 -3.11 -22.57
N MET A 47 -35.22 -1.94 -23.19
CA MET A 47 -33.94 -1.54 -23.81
C MET A 47 -32.83 -1.47 -22.77
N TYR A 48 -33.04 -0.70 -21.70
CA TYR A 48 -32.04 -0.53 -20.65
C TYR A 48 -31.87 -1.77 -19.77
N TYR A 49 -32.97 -2.49 -19.50
CA TYR A 49 -32.91 -3.77 -18.82
C TYR A 49 -31.96 -4.74 -19.52
N THR A 50 -31.99 -4.79 -20.85
CA THR A 50 -31.10 -5.65 -21.64
C THR A 50 -29.63 -5.24 -21.53
N LEU A 51 -29.36 -3.94 -21.34
CA LEU A 51 -28.01 -3.39 -21.17
C LEU A 51 -27.48 -3.47 -19.73
N GLY A 52 -28.17 -4.19 -18.83
CA GLY A 52 -27.77 -4.35 -17.44
C GLY A 52 -28.07 -3.14 -16.56
N ALA A 53 -28.88 -2.20 -17.03
CA ALA A 53 -29.43 -1.12 -16.22
C ALA A 53 -30.80 -1.54 -15.66
N GLU A 54 -30.87 -1.80 -14.36
CA GLU A 54 -32.10 -2.27 -13.71
C GLU A 54 -33.19 -1.20 -13.71
N VAL A 55 -34.42 -1.64 -14.00
CA VAL A 55 -35.63 -0.80 -14.09
C VAL A 55 -36.79 -1.48 -13.40
N ASP A 56 -37.77 -0.70 -12.99
CA ASP A 56 -38.99 -1.20 -12.34
C ASP A 56 -40.09 -1.40 -13.39
N PHE A 57 -40.40 -2.67 -13.68
CA PHE A 57 -41.55 -3.02 -14.51
C PHE A 57 -42.83 -3.12 -13.67
N ASP A 58 -43.98 -2.95 -14.31
CA ASP A 58 -45.27 -3.29 -13.71
C ASP A 58 -45.30 -4.77 -13.30
N SER A 59 -45.96 -5.06 -12.18
CA SER A 59 -46.25 -6.40 -11.68
C SER A 59 -46.80 -7.38 -12.73
N VAL A 60 -47.57 -6.89 -13.71
CA VAL A 60 -48.17 -7.72 -14.77
C VAL A 60 -47.11 -8.18 -15.80
N TRP A 61 -45.98 -7.47 -15.89
CA TRP A 61 -44.91 -7.79 -16.82
C TRP A 61 -43.97 -8.86 -16.25
N ASP A 62 -44.26 -10.13 -16.54
CA ASP A 62 -43.39 -11.23 -16.11
C ASP A 62 -42.06 -11.23 -16.87
N ARG A 63 -40.99 -10.79 -16.19
CA ARG A 63 -39.63 -10.78 -16.72
C ARG A 63 -39.02 -12.18 -16.83
N GLN A 64 -39.49 -13.15 -16.06
CA GLN A 64 -38.83 -14.46 -15.93
C GLN A 64 -39.03 -15.34 -17.16
N SER A 65 -40.15 -15.20 -17.84
CA SER A 65 -40.45 -15.89 -19.10
C SER A 65 -39.77 -15.28 -20.34
N LYS A 66 -39.14 -14.10 -20.22
CA LYS A 66 -38.79 -13.27 -21.39
C LYS A 66 -37.30 -13.24 -21.69
N LEU A 67 -36.99 -13.48 -22.97
CA LEU A 67 -35.71 -13.19 -23.60
C LEU A 67 -35.76 -11.77 -24.17
N TYR A 68 -34.76 -10.96 -23.86
CA TYR A 68 -34.61 -9.62 -24.38
C TYR A 68 -33.35 -9.53 -25.23
N VAL A 69 -33.43 -8.88 -26.39
CA VAL A 69 -32.30 -8.71 -27.29
C VAL A 69 -32.30 -7.28 -27.81
N VAL A 70 -31.21 -6.57 -27.62
CA VAL A 70 -31.01 -5.20 -28.08
C VAL A 70 -29.87 -5.19 -29.09
N THR A 71 -30.12 -4.57 -30.24
CA THR A 71 -29.10 -4.28 -31.24
C THR A 71 -28.79 -2.78 -31.21
N LEU A 72 -27.52 -2.45 -30.98
CA LEU A 72 -26.98 -1.10 -30.97
C LEU A 72 -26.10 -0.88 -32.19
N SER A 73 -26.09 0.35 -32.69
CA SER A 73 -24.96 0.84 -33.48
C SER A 73 -24.03 1.63 -32.57
N VAL A 74 -22.74 1.33 -32.59
CA VAL A 74 -21.69 2.06 -31.87
C VAL A 74 -20.62 2.42 -32.89
N ASP A 75 -20.54 3.68 -33.29
CA ASP A 75 -19.59 4.13 -34.32
C ASP A 75 -19.67 3.29 -35.61
N GLU A 76 -20.89 3.13 -36.14
CA GLU A 76 -21.23 2.30 -37.31
C GLU A 76 -21.05 0.78 -37.17
N LYS A 77 -20.40 0.30 -36.10
CA LYS A 77 -20.36 -1.13 -35.75
C LYS A 77 -21.63 -1.57 -35.08
N GLU A 78 -22.02 -2.82 -35.31
CA GLU A 78 -23.22 -3.41 -34.73
C GLU A 78 -22.89 -4.30 -33.54
N TYR A 79 -23.53 -4.02 -32.41
CA TYR A 79 -23.43 -4.83 -31.20
C TYR A 79 -24.79 -5.37 -30.82
N CYS A 80 -24.86 -6.65 -30.52
CA CYS A 80 -26.08 -7.31 -30.06
C CYS A 80 -25.90 -7.79 -28.62
N ILE A 81 -26.80 -7.38 -27.73
CA ILE A 81 -26.81 -7.79 -26.32
C ILE A 81 -28.10 -8.56 -26.09
N ALA A 82 -27.98 -9.82 -25.69
CA ALA A 82 -29.10 -10.67 -25.30
C ALA A 82 -29.10 -10.89 -23.79
N ARG A 83 -30.26 -10.79 -23.16
CA ARG A 83 -30.47 -11.04 -21.72
C ARG A 83 -31.60 -12.04 -21.52
N PHE A 84 -31.33 -13.07 -20.73
CA PHE A 84 -32.34 -13.97 -20.19
C PHE A 84 -32.10 -14.15 -18.70
N LEU A 85 -33.07 -13.75 -17.88
CA LEU A 85 -32.93 -13.66 -16.43
C LEU A 85 -31.72 -12.79 -16.03
N LYS A 86 -30.71 -13.40 -15.40
CA LYS A 86 -29.47 -12.74 -14.96
C LYS A 86 -28.33 -12.90 -15.97
N ARG A 87 -28.49 -13.71 -17.01
CA ARG A 87 -27.42 -14.03 -17.95
C ARG A 87 -27.48 -13.13 -19.18
N PHE A 88 -26.31 -12.72 -19.62
CA PHE A 88 -26.08 -11.85 -20.76
C PHE A 88 -25.18 -12.54 -21.77
N ALA A 89 -25.44 -12.32 -23.05
CA ALA A 89 -24.54 -12.64 -24.15
C ALA A 89 -24.35 -11.39 -24.99
N VAL A 90 -23.09 -11.04 -25.28
CA VAL A 90 -22.71 -9.85 -26.04
C VAL A 90 -22.00 -10.27 -27.31
N PHE A 91 -22.42 -9.70 -28.44
CA PHE A 91 -21.90 -9.99 -29.77
C PHE A 91 -21.46 -8.71 -30.48
N GLU A 92 -20.40 -8.80 -31.29
CA GLU A 92 -20.03 -7.81 -32.32
C GLU A 92 -20.38 -8.41 -33.68
N GLY A 93 -21.42 -7.90 -34.33
CA GLY A 93 -22.09 -8.58 -35.44
C GLY A 93 -22.53 -9.99 -35.05
N LYS A 94 -21.92 -11.01 -35.67
CA LYS A 94 -22.20 -12.43 -35.39
C LYS A 94 -21.21 -13.09 -34.43
N ILE A 95 -20.17 -12.37 -34.01
CA ILE A 95 -19.09 -12.91 -33.18
C ILE A 95 -19.49 -12.78 -31.72
N LEU A 96 -19.58 -13.90 -31.00
CA LEU A 96 -19.81 -13.89 -29.55
C LEU A 96 -18.55 -13.38 -28.83
N ILE A 97 -18.70 -12.28 -28.10
CA ILE A 97 -17.61 -11.66 -27.33
C ILE A 97 -17.56 -12.25 -25.92
N LYS A 98 -18.71 -12.34 -25.25
CA LYS A 98 -18.78 -12.74 -23.83
C LYS A 98 -20.15 -13.30 -23.47
N ILE A 99 -20.16 -14.29 -22.57
CA ILE A 99 -21.32 -14.71 -21.80
C ILE A 99 -21.00 -14.44 -20.32
N THR A 100 -21.93 -13.85 -19.59
CA THR A 100 -21.75 -13.52 -18.17
C THR A 100 -23.07 -13.49 -17.42
N ASP A 101 -23.02 -13.68 -16.10
CA ASP A 101 -24.11 -13.38 -15.16
C ASP A 101 -23.76 -12.25 -14.17
N SER A 102 -22.59 -11.63 -14.33
CA SER A 102 -22.05 -10.58 -13.47
C SER A 102 -22.08 -9.23 -14.17
N VAL A 103 -23.01 -8.37 -13.74
CA VAL A 103 -23.15 -7.02 -14.30
C VAL A 103 -21.93 -6.16 -13.96
N THR A 104 -21.56 -6.06 -12.69
CA THR A 104 -20.53 -5.12 -12.24
C THR A 104 -19.11 -5.53 -12.65
N GLN A 105 -18.78 -6.83 -12.58
CA GLN A 105 -17.40 -7.29 -12.79
C GLN A 105 -17.07 -7.61 -14.25
N GLU A 106 -18.08 -7.91 -15.08
CA GLU A 106 -17.84 -8.34 -16.46
C GLU A 106 -18.62 -7.54 -17.50
N LEU A 107 -19.95 -7.40 -17.35
CA LEU A 107 -20.75 -6.68 -18.35
C LEU A 107 -20.44 -5.19 -18.40
N ALA A 108 -20.35 -4.52 -17.25
CA ALA A 108 -20.09 -3.08 -17.18
C ALA A 108 -18.72 -2.70 -17.74
N PRO A 109 -17.61 -3.41 -17.43
CA PRO A 109 -16.32 -3.22 -18.10
C PRO A 109 -16.41 -3.39 -19.62
N LEU A 110 -17.05 -4.48 -20.09
CA LEU A 110 -17.19 -4.75 -21.51
C LEU A 110 -17.99 -3.65 -22.24
N LEU A 111 -19.10 -3.21 -21.67
CA LEU A 111 -19.87 -2.08 -22.22
C LEU A 111 -19.08 -0.78 -22.18
N GLY A 112 -18.29 -0.56 -21.13
CA GLY A 112 -17.38 0.59 -21.01
C GLY A 112 -16.36 0.64 -22.15
N ASP A 113 -15.78 -0.51 -22.50
CA ASP A 113 -14.84 -0.64 -23.63
C ASP A 113 -15.54 -0.44 -24.98
N ILE A 114 -16.71 -1.06 -25.18
CA ILE A 114 -17.51 -0.90 -26.41
C ILE A 114 -17.86 0.58 -26.63
N PHE A 115 -18.40 1.23 -25.59
CA PHE A 115 -18.85 2.62 -25.64
C PHE A 115 -17.72 3.63 -25.52
N ASP A 116 -16.50 3.22 -25.18
CA ASP A 116 -15.41 4.12 -24.77
C ASP A 116 -15.88 5.16 -23.73
N PHE A 117 -16.70 4.70 -22.79
CA PHE A 117 -17.32 5.55 -21.77
C PHE A 117 -17.65 4.75 -20.52
N SER A 118 -17.11 5.20 -19.39
CA SER A 118 -17.24 4.52 -18.11
C SER A 118 -17.37 5.53 -16.98
N VAL A 119 -18.32 5.27 -16.09
CA VAL A 119 -18.54 6.09 -14.88
C VAL A 119 -17.88 5.39 -13.71
N TYR A 120 -17.14 6.14 -12.89
CA TYR A 120 -16.54 5.64 -11.65
C TYR A 120 -17.09 6.40 -10.45
N LEU A 121 -17.50 5.68 -9.41
CA LEU A 121 -18.10 6.25 -8.21
C LEU A 121 -17.46 5.65 -6.95
N PRO A 122 -17.33 6.44 -5.86
CA PRO A 122 -16.85 5.92 -4.59
C PRO A 122 -17.89 5.00 -3.96
N ASN A 123 -17.52 3.76 -3.68
CA ASN A 123 -18.37 2.80 -2.99
C ASN A 123 -18.82 3.36 -1.63
N LYS A 124 -20.11 3.25 -1.31
CA LYS A 124 -20.69 3.85 -0.09
C LYS A 124 -20.07 3.31 1.20
N HIS A 125 -19.61 2.06 1.21
CA HIS A 125 -19.08 1.38 2.39
C HIS A 125 -17.56 1.47 2.50
N THR A 126 -16.84 1.22 1.41
CA THR A 126 -15.37 1.18 1.43
C THR A 126 -14.72 2.52 1.09
N GLY A 127 -15.47 3.45 0.49
CA GLY A 127 -14.95 4.72 -0.03
C GLY A 127 -14.09 4.57 -1.30
N LYS A 128 -13.72 3.34 -1.68
CA LYS A 128 -12.89 3.08 -2.85
C LYS A 128 -13.65 3.41 -4.12
N VAL A 129 -12.99 4.09 -5.04
CA VAL A 129 -13.55 4.39 -6.36
C VAL A 129 -13.56 3.11 -7.20
N GLU A 130 -14.73 2.75 -7.70
CA GLU A 130 -14.95 1.57 -8.54
C GLU A 130 -15.78 1.96 -9.76
N MET A 131 -15.75 1.10 -10.78
CA MET A 131 -16.60 1.26 -11.95
C MET A 131 -18.07 1.07 -11.56
N ALA A 132 -18.90 2.05 -11.89
CA ALA A 132 -20.31 2.03 -11.59
C ALA A 132 -21.08 1.20 -12.64
N PRO A 133 -22.20 0.54 -12.27
CA PRO A 133 -23.02 -0.20 -13.21
C PRO A 133 -23.60 0.67 -14.33
N PRO A 134 -24.10 0.05 -15.44
CA PRO A 134 -24.57 0.76 -16.63
C PRO A 134 -25.66 1.80 -16.36
N VAL A 135 -26.42 1.64 -15.27
CA VAL A 135 -27.41 2.62 -14.81
C VAL A 135 -26.86 4.04 -14.80
N PHE A 136 -25.64 4.26 -14.30
CA PHE A 136 -25.04 5.59 -14.19
C PHE A 136 -24.57 6.16 -15.53
N THR A 137 -24.36 5.31 -16.53
CA THR A 137 -24.07 5.73 -17.90
C THR A 137 -25.32 6.23 -18.62
N PHE A 138 -26.45 5.55 -18.41
CA PHE A 138 -27.72 5.89 -19.06
C PHE A 138 -28.58 6.87 -18.25
N MET A 139 -28.15 7.23 -17.05
CA MET A 139 -28.88 8.10 -16.14
C MET A 139 -29.37 9.42 -16.78
N PRO A 140 -28.56 10.19 -17.54
CA PRO A 140 -29.05 11.39 -18.21
C PRO A 140 -29.78 11.11 -19.53
N TYR A 141 -29.93 9.86 -19.94
CA TYR A 141 -30.48 9.46 -21.23
C TYR A 141 -31.85 8.79 -21.13
N TYR A 142 -32.45 8.69 -19.94
CA TYR A 142 -33.76 8.07 -19.77
C TYR A 142 -34.64 8.82 -18.77
N ILE A 143 -35.85 9.17 -19.20
CA ILE A 143 -36.93 9.63 -18.31
C ILE A 143 -38.03 8.57 -18.31
N ASP A 144 -38.19 7.90 -17.17
CA ASP A 144 -39.25 6.92 -16.94
C ASP A 144 -40.59 7.60 -16.64
N GLN A 145 -41.70 6.96 -17.03
CA GLN A 145 -43.05 7.47 -16.80
C GLN A 145 -43.39 7.56 -15.30
N ASP A 146 -43.00 6.56 -14.51
CA ASP A 146 -43.46 6.44 -13.13
C ASP A 146 -42.61 7.29 -12.18
N LYS A 147 -41.28 7.15 -12.26
CA LYS A 147 -40.34 7.80 -11.33
C LYS A 147 -39.61 8.99 -11.94
N GLY A 148 -39.42 9.00 -13.26
CA GLY A 148 -38.60 10.01 -13.96
C GLY A 148 -39.16 11.43 -13.88
N TRP A 149 -40.48 11.58 -13.67
CA TRP A 149 -41.17 12.88 -13.55
C TRP A 149 -41.44 13.33 -12.10
N SER A 150 -40.81 12.66 -11.11
CA SER A 150 -40.94 12.97 -9.67
C SER A 150 -39.61 13.34 -9.00
N GLY A 151 -38.59 13.60 -9.83
CA GLY A 151 -37.24 13.94 -9.43
C GLY A 151 -36.25 13.65 -10.55
N LEU A 152 -35.23 14.51 -10.71
CA LEU A 152 -34.21 14.32 -11.73
C LEU A 152 -33.46 13.00 -11.54
N TYR A 153 -33.21 12.32 -12.66
CA TYR A 153 -32.38 11.10 -12.73
C TYR A 153 -32.88 9.91 -11.89
N GLY A 154 -34.18 9.89 -11.56
CA GLY A 154 -34.82 8.83 -10.76
C GLY A 154 -35.36 7.64 -11.56
N SER A 155 -35.06 7.54 -12.86
CA SER A 155 -35.69 6.59 -13.79
C SER A 155 -35.28 5.12 -13.62
N PHE A 156 -34.17 4.85 -12.94
CA PHE A 156 -33.60 3.51 -12.78
C PHE A 156 -33.75 2.95 -11.36
N ALA A 157 -33.82 1.63 -11.27
CA ALA A 157 -33.82 0.89 -10.01
C ALA A 157 -32.40 0.63 -9.50
N SER A 158 -32.28 0.12 -8.27
CA SER A 158 -31.01 -0.36 -7.68
C SER A 158 -29.85 0.66 -7.63
N ILE A 159 -30.14 1.96 -7.74
CA ILE A 159 -29.13 3.03 -7.64
C ILE A 159 -28.61 3.25 -6.21
N THR A 160 -29.18 2.59 -5.21
CA THR A 160 -28.95 2.89 -3.78
C THR A 160 -27.60 2.47 -3.23
N GLN A 161 -26.81 1.73 -4.02
CA GLN A 161 -25.46 1.27 -3.67
C GLN A 161 -24.43 2.40 -3.50
N TYR A 162 -24.65 3.58 -4.10
CA TYR A 162 -23.82 4.77 -3.90
C TYR A 162 -24.57 5.85 -3.11
N LYS A 163 -23.86 6.81 -2.49
CA LYS A 163 -24.50 7.96 -1.82
C LYS A 163 -25.17 8.87 -2.85
N SER A 164 -26.34 9.44 -2.55
CA SER A 164 -27.09 10.30 -3.48
C SER A 164 -26.25 11.45 -4.04
N THR A 165 -25.45 12.08 -3.19
CA THR A 165 -24.52 13.17 -3.53
C THR A 165 -23.38 12.74 -4.47
N ASP A 166 -23.05 11.46 -4.50
CA ASP A 166 -22.03 10.92 -5.41
C ASP A 166 -22.64 10.45 -6.73
N ARG A 167 -23.87 9.91 -6.72
CA ARG A 167 -24.58 9.48 -7.94
C ARG A 167 -24.69 10.59 -8.97
N ILE A 168 -25.06 11.79 -8.53
CA ILE A 168 -25.24 12.95 -9.41
C ILE A 168 -23.90 13.41 -10.03
N LYS A 169 -22.75 13.07 -9.43
CA LYS A 169 -21.43 13.35 -10.03
C LYS A 169 -21.16 12.51 -11.28
N SER A 170 -21.99 11.51 -11.59
CA SER A 170 -21.93 10.81 -12.89
C SER A 170 -22.10 11.78 -14.08
N LEU A 171 -22.82 12.90 -13.90
CA LEU A 171 -22.98 13.94 -14.91
C LEU A 171 -21.65 14.57 -15.33
N TYR A 172 -20.67 14.65 -14.42
CA TYR A 172 -19.34 15.16 -14.75
C TYR A 172 -18.61 14.33 -15.79
N TYR A 173 -18.93 13.04 -15.93
CA TYR A 173 -18.35 12.20 -16.97
C TYR A 173 -18.89 12.57 -18.36
N HIS A 174 -20.19 12.84 -18.46
CA HIS A 174 -20.82 13.30 -19.70
C HIS A 174 -20.34 14.69 -20.13
N LEU A 175 -19.92 15.51 -19.16
CA LEU A 175 -19.36 16.84 -19.36
C LEU A 175 -17.84 16.86 -19.57
N ASN A 176 -17.18 15.70 -19.68
CA ASN A 176 -15.72 15.56 -19.76
C ASN A 176 -14.94 16.19 -18.59
N ILE A 177 -15.61 16.56 -17.49
CA ILE A 177 -14.97 17.01 -16.26
C ILE A 177 -14.23 15.83 -15.61
N TYR A 178 -14.86 14.65 -15.62
CA TYR A 178 -14.25 13.39 -15.22
C TYR A 178 -14.14 12.44 -16.41
N THR A 179 -13.02 11.73 -16.48
CA THR A 179 -12.77 10.62 -17.41
C THR A 179 -12.07 9.51 -16.64
N LYS A 180 -11.91 8.32 -17.26
CA LYS A 180 -11.10 7.24 -16.67
C LYS A 180 -9.72 7.73 -16.25
N ARG A 181 -9.03 8.44 -17.16
CA ARG A 181 -7.69 8.99 -16.91
C ARG A 181 -7.65 9.96 -15.73
N THR A 182 -8.67 10.82 -15.58
CA THR A 182 -8.68 11.77 -14.46
C THR A 182 -8.91 11.10 -13.12
N VAL A 183 -9.74 10.05 -13.11
CA VAL A 183 -10.00 9.27 -11.91
C VAL A 183 -8.72 8.54 -11.48
N GLU A 184 -8.01 7.93 -12.44
CA GLU A 184 -6.72 7.29 -12.20
C GLU A 184 -5.68 8.29 -11.65
N LEU A 185 -5.58 9.48 -12.26
CA LEU A 185 -4.70 10.55 -11.80
C LEU A 185 -5.08 11.04 -10.38
N MET A 186 -6.37 11.15 -10.05
CA MET A 186 -6.81 11.52 -8.71
C MET A 186 -6.43 10.44 -7.68
N ALA A 187 -6.62 9.17 -8.01
CA ALA A 187 -6.25 8.05 -7.14
C ALA A 187 -4.73 7.97 -6.94
N GLU A 188 -3.94 8.15 -8.02
CA GLU A 188 -2.48 8.20 -7.96
C GLU A 188 -1.99 9.36 -7.07
N ARG A 189 -2.57 10.55 -7.23
CA ARG A 189 -2.28 11.71 -6.38
C ARG A 189 -2.59 11.43 -4.92
N ASP A 190 -3.71 10.79 -4.62
CA ASP A 190 -4.11 10.51 -3.25
C ASP A 190 -3.17 9.45 -2.61
N HIS A 191 -2.76 8.42 -3.37
CA HIS A 191 -1.71 7.46 -2.94
C HIS A 191 -0.36 8.14 -2.70
N LEU A 192 0.06 9.05 -3.58
CA LEU A 192 1.30 9.82 -3.41
C LEU A 192 1.25 10.69 -2.14
N LYS A 193 0.10 11.27 -1.79
CA LYS A 193 -0.08 12.02 -0.55
C LYS A 193 0.03 11.14 0.70
N GLU A 194 -0.60 9.97 0.70
CA GLU A 194 -0.46 9.00 1.79
C GLU A 194 0.99 8.57 1.97
N HIS A 195 1.71 8.31 0.87
CA HIS A 195 3.12 7.96 0.92
C HIS A 195 3.99 9.14 1.41
N LEU A 196 3.67 10.37 1.03
CA LEU A 196 4.35 11.57 1.52
C LEU A 196 4.22 11.70 3.05
N GLU A 197 3.03 11.47 3.61
CA GLU A 197 2.79 11.50 5.06
C GLU A 197 3.64 10.44 5.81
N ILE A 198 3.83 9.25 5.23
CA ILE A 198 4.73 8.23 5.78
C ILE A 198 6.19 8.71 5.80
N LEU A 199 6.65 9.32 4.70
CA LEU A 199 8.02 9.84 4.60
C LEU A 199 8.25 11.06 5.51
N GLU A 200 7.25 11.92 5.70
CA GLU A 200 7.32 13.04 6.65
C GLU A 200 7.51 12.53 8.09
N ASN A 201 6.76 11.50 8.49
CA ASN A 201 6.92 10.87 9.79
C ASN A 201 8.31 10.24 9.97
N GLU A 202 8.82 9.55 8.95
CA GLU A 202 10.17 8.96 9.00
C GLU A 202 11.27 10.05 9.02
N ARG A 203 11.10 11.15 8.28
CA ARG A 203 12.00 12.31 8.31
C ARG A 203 12.08 12.88 9.73
N ASP A 204 10.95 13.08 10.39
CA ASP A 204 10.90 13.66 11.73
C ASP A 204 11.51 12.73 12.78
N ARG A 205 11.28 11.42 12.65
CA ARG A 205 11.96 10.39 13.44
C ARG A 205 13.48 10.43 13.23
N LEU A 206 13.96 10.45 11.99
CA LEU A 206 15.39 10.50 11.67
C LEU A 206 16.05 11.78 12.20
N ASN A 207 15.37 12.92 12.09
CA ASN A 207 15.83 14.18 12.66
C ASN A 207 15.95 14.11 14.19
N THR A 208 14.98 13.48 14.88
CA THR A 208 15.01 13.27 16.34
C THR A 208 16.18 12.36 16.76
N ILE A 209 16.44 11.29 16.00
CA ILE A 209 17.59 10.41 16.25
C ILE A 209 18.90 11.18 16.03
N LEU A 210 19.00 11.93 14.93
CA LEU A 210 20.19 12.71 14.62
C LEU A 210 20.46 13.82 15.63
N SER A 211 19.42 14.48 16.17
CA SER A 211 19.60 15.48 17.22
C SER A 211 20.12 14.85 18.51
N ALA A 212 19.54 13.73 18.94
CA ALA A 212 19.99 13.01 20.13
C ALA A 212 21.44 12.53 20.00
N LEU A 213 21.80 11.94 18.84
CA LEU A 213 23.18 11.50 18.58
C LEU A 213 24.17 12.67 18.54
N ARG A 214 23.76 13.84 18.02
CA ARG A 214 24.61 15.03 17.98
C ARG A 214 24.87 15.60 19.38
N GLU A 215 23.86 15.66 20.23
CA GLU A 215 24.01 16.05 21.64
C GLU A 215 24.97 15.12 22.37
N GLU A 216 24.86 13.80 22.12
CA GLU A 216 25.77 12.81 22.71
C GLU A 216 27.21 12.99 22.23
N THR A 217 27.43 13.30 20.94
CA THR A 217 28.78 13.59 20.41
C THR A 217 29.37 14.92 20.89
N ALA A 218 28.55 15.95 21.17
CA ALA A 218 29.03 17.25 21.63
C ALA A 218 29.69 17.20 23.01
N ASN A 219 29.37 16.17 23.80
CA ASN A 219 29.95 15.94 25.13
C ASN A 219 31.27 15.16 25.11
N LEU A 220 31.81 14.81 23.92
CA LEU A 220 33.02 13.99 23.78
C LEU A 220 34.20 14.82 23.22
N PRO A 221 35.42 14.68 23.76
CA PRO A 221 36.62 15.34 23.22
C PRO A 221 37.01 14.79 21.83
N PRO A 222 37.61 15.59 20.94
CA PRO A 222 38.10 15.13 19.64
C PRO A 222 39.31 14.18 19.79
N ALA A 223 39.42 13.16 18.95
CA ALA A 223 40.59 12.27 18.94
C ALA A 223 41.05 11.87 17.52
N ASP A 224 42.37 11.67 17.38
CA ASP A 224 43.06 11.84 16.10
C ASP A 224 43.16 10.55 15.22
N THR A 225 43.47 9.33 15.70
CA THR A 225 43.34 8.10 14.84
C THR A 225 43.46 6.75 15.60
N ILE A 226 42.72 5.70 15.15
CA ILE A 226 42.66 4.34 15.77
C ILE A 226 43.98 3.58 15.65
N SER A 227 44.60 3.62 14.47
CA SER A 227 45.72 2.72 14.15
C SER A 227 46.97 3.02 14.96
N GLU A 228 47.19 4.28 15.32
CA GLU A 228 48.32 4.67 16.16
C GLU A 228 48.06 4.24 17.61
N LEU A 229 46.86 4.48 18.15
CA LEU A 229 46.56 4.17 19.55
C LEU A 229 46.55 2.66 19.85
N ASP A 230 46.02 1.82 18.95
CA ASP A 230 46.10 0.35 19.08
C ASP A 230 47.55 -0.16 19.02
N ILE A 231 48.37 0.39 18.11
CA ILE A 231 49.80 0.08 18.04
C ILE A 231 50.52 0.54 19.31
N HIS A 232 50.16 1.71 19.84
CA HIS A 232 50.73 2.28 21.05
C HIS A 232 50.39 1.48 22.30
N LEU A 233 49.20 0.88 22.40
CA LEU A 233 48.78 0.07 23.57
C LEU A 233 49.39 -1.35 23.58
N GLU A 234 49.82 -1.86 22.44
CA GLU A 234 50.34 -3.23 22.33
C GLU A 234 51.78 -3.39 22.81
N ALA A 235 52.58 -2.31 22.74
CA ALA A 235 53.92 -2.29 23.31
C ALA A 235 53.91 -2.31 24.86
N PRO A 236 53.17 -1.44 25.58
CA PRO A 236 53.01 -1.50 27.04
C PRO A 236 52.47 -2.85 27.53
N LYS A 237 51.49 -3.43 26.84
CA LYS A 237 50.94 -4.75 27.20
C LYS A 237 52.01 -5.85 27.20
N LYS A 238 52.84 -5.90 26.16
CA LYS A 238 53.98 -6.82 26.09
C LYS A 238 55.02 -6.54 27.17
N ARG A 239 55.28 -5.27 27.52
CA ARG A 239 56.20 -4.90 28.61
C ARG A 239 55.70 -5.39 29.97
N ILE A 240 54.40 -5.22 30.26
CA ILE A 240 53.79 -5.73 31.49
C ILE A 240 53.87 -7.26 31.55
N GLU A 241 53.58 -7.96 30.44
CA GLU A 241 53.71 -9.43 30.36
C GLU A 241 55.16 -9.91 30.63
N GLN A 242 56.16 -9.19 30.10
CA GLN A 242 57.57 -9.47 30.34
C GLN A 242 57.96 -9.22 31.82
N LEU A 243 57.53 -8.10 32.40
CA LEU A 243 57.80 -7.79 33.81
C LEU A 243 57.17 -8.82 34.74
N VAL A 244 55.93 -9.26 34.48
CA VAL A 244 55.27 -10.34 35.23
C VAL A 244 56.08 -11.63 35.18
N THR A 245 56.59 -11.99 34.01
CA THR A 245 57.42 -13.18 33.81
C THR A 245 58.73 -13.08 34.61
N GLN A 246 59.44 -11.96 34.49
CA GLN A 246 60.70 -11.72 35.22
C GLN A 246 60.51 -11.69 36.74
N ILE A 247 59.43 -11.07 37.22
CA ILE A 247 59.06 -11.07 38.64
C ILE A 247 58.81 -12.51 39.12
N GLY A 248 58.15 -13.34 38.29
CA GLY A 248 57.93 -14.75 38.57
C GLY A 248 59.24 -15.57 38.66
N GLU A 249 60.16 -15.36 37.71
CA GLU A 249 61.48 -16.01 37.69
C GLU A 249 62.32 -15.65 38.92
N ILE A 250 62.46 -14.35 39.22
CA ILE A 250 63.21 -13.89 40.38
C ILE A 250 62.56 -14.35 41.68
N ARG A 251 61.23 -14.41 41.76
CA ARG A 251 60.53 -14.96 42.93
C ARG A 251 60.89 -16.43 43.16
N ASN A 252 60.91 -17.24 42.10
CA ASN A 252 61.31 -18.65 42.19
C ASN A 252 62.78 -18.79 42.59
N GLU A 253 63.66 -17.93 42.06
CA GLU A 253 65.07 -17.88 42.43
C GLU A 253 65.26 -17.54 43.91
N ILE A 254 64.60 -16.49 44.41
CA ILE A 254 64.59 -16.11 45.84
C ILE A 254 64.14 -17.30 46.70
N GLN A 255 63.03 -17.96 46.33
CA GLN A 255 62.52 -19.09 47.11
C GLN A 255 63.50 -20.28 47.12
N GLY A 256 64.17 -20.54 46.01
CA GLY A 256 65.23 -21.54 45.91
C GLY A 256 66.43 -21.20 46.79
N LEU A 257 66.89 -19.95 46.76
CA LEU A 257 68.00 -19.45 47.58
C LEU A 257 67.66 -19.48 49.07
N GLU A 258 66.44 -19.11 49.48
CA GLU A 258 65.99 -19.19 50.88
C GLU A 258 65.98 -20.64 51.39
N THR A 259 65.49 -21.56 50.56
CA THR A 259 65.47 -23.00 50.88
C THR A 259 66.89 -23.54 51.04
N ALA A 260 67.79 -23.19 50.10
CA ALA A 260 69.19 -23.61 50.16
C ALA A 260 69.91 -23.02 51.38
N LEU A 261 69.67 -21.75 51.69
CA LEU A 261 70.26 -21.07 52.84
C LEU A 261 69.83 -21.75 54.15
N GLN A 262 68.54 -22.05 54.31
CA GLN A 262 68.03 -22.80 55.46
C GLN A 262 68.67 -24.18 55.57
N GLN A 263 68.81 -24.90 54.46
CA GLN A 263 69.45 -26.22 54.44
C GLN A 263 70.93 -26.15 54.85
N TYR A 264 71.68 -25.18 54.34
CA TYR A 264 73.09 -25.00 54.69
C TYR A 264 73.27 -24.60 56.14
N GLN A 265 72.42 -23.72 56.67
CA GLN A 265 72.42 -23.33 58.08
C GLN A 265 72.08 -24.51 58.99
N TYR A 266 71.07 -25.31 58.62
CA TYR A 266 70.72 -26.53 59.35
C TYR A 266 71.86 -27.55 59.35
N ASN A 267 72.47 -27.82 58.18
CA ASN A 267 73.60 -28.74 58.07
C ASN A 267 74.80 -28.27 58.91
N LEU A 268 75.08 -26.96 58.92
CA LEU A 268 76.14 -26.38 59.75
C LEU A 268 75.86 -26.58 61.24
N HIS A 269 74.62 -26.37 61.67
CA HIS A 269 74.20 -26.56 63.06
C HIS A 269 74.33 -28.04 63.48
N VAL A 270 73.85 -28.98 62.67
CA VAL A 270 73.97 -30.42 62.95
C VAL A 270 75.43 -30.87 63.11
N ILE A 271 76.32 -30.37 62.24
CA ILE A 271 77.75 -30.72 62.31
C ILE A 271 78.41 -30.10 63.56
N GLN A 272 78.06 -28.85 63.91
CA GLN A 272 78.57 -28.19 65.12
C GLN A 272 78.07 -28.87 66.41
N ASP A 273 76.81 -29.28 66.44
CA ASP A 273 76.24 -30.04 67.56
C ASP A 273 76.92 -31.41 67.69
N TYR A 274 77.21 -32.08 66.58
CA TYR A 274 77.99 -33.32 66.57
C TYR A 274 79.41 -33.12 67.13
N ILE A 275 80.13 -32.07 66.69
CA ILE A 275 81.49 -31.76 67.16
C ILE A 275 81.47 -31.46 68.67
N SER A 276 80.55 -30.64 69.15
CA SER A 276 80.45 -30.27 70.57
C SER A 276 80.04 -31.44 71.48
N ALA A 277 79.19 -32.36 71.00
CA ALA A 277 78.85 -33.59 71.73
C ALA A 277 80.04 -34.57 71.82
N LYS A 278 80.96 -34.53 70.86
CA LYS A 278 82.16 -35.40 70.78
C LYS A 278 83.22 -35.04 71.83
N ASP A 279 83.35 -33.76 72.17
CA ASP A 279 84.27 -33.27 73.22
C ASP A 279 83.82 -33.62 74.65
N HIS A 280 82.60 -34.12 74.84
CA HIS A 280 82.02 -34.45 76.15
C HIS A 280 81.92 -35.95 76.48
N THR A 281 82.44 -36.86 75.63
CA THR A 281 82.46 -38.31 75.92
C THR A 281 83.87 -38.84 76.22
N ALA A 282 84.20 -38.69 77.50
CA ALA A 282 85.06 -39.47 78.39
C ALA A 282 86.06 -40.50 77.81
N GLU A 283 87.31 -40.27 78.21
CA GLU A 283 88.25 -41.31 78.66
C GLU A 283 87.53 -42.47 79.36
N SER A 284 87.65 -43.68 78.80
CA SER A 284 87.48 -44.91 79.55
C SER A 284 88.69 -45.80 79.30
N ASN A 285 89.58 -45.88 80.29
CA ASN A 285 90.76 -46.75 80.30
C ASN A 285 90.35 -48.21 80.49
N GLU A 286 89.90 -48.87 79.43
CA GLU A 286 89.82 -50.33 79.34
C GLU A 286 90.34 -50.75 77.97
N HIS A 287 91.49 -51.43 77.95
CA HIS A 287 92.16 -51.92 76.74
C HIS A 287 91.20 -52.68 75.79
N LYS A 288 90.62 -51.98 74.82
CA LYS A 288 89.83 -52.57 73.74
C LYS A 288 90.73 -52.86 72.55
N PHE A 289 90.71 -54.10 72.10
CA PHE A 289 91.34 -54.50 70.85
C PHE A 289 90.35 -54.30 69.71
N HIS A 290 90.76 -53.55 68.69
CA HIS A 290 89.94 -53.27 67.50
C HIS A 290 90.42 -54.13 66.32
N VAL A 291 89.48 -54.67 65.56
CA VAL A 291 89.79 -55.46 64.37
C VAL A 291 89.51 -54.63 63.13
N CYS A 292 90.50 -54.49 62.25
CA CYS A 292 90.30 -53.81 60.97
C CYS A 292 89.31 -54.62 60.11
N PRO A 293 88.15 -54.07 59.72
CA PRO A 293 87.19 -54.80 58.89
C PRO A 293 87.70 -55.10 57.48
N ASN A 294 88.79 -54.45 57.04
CA ASN A 294 89.35 -54.64 55.70
C ASN A 294 90.43 -55.73 55.62
N CYS A 295 91.24 -55.90 56.67
CA CYS A 295 92.37 -56.85 56.65
C CYS A 295 92.43 -57.80 57.85
N GLY A 296 91.53 -57.66 58.83
CA GLY A 296 91.48 -58.52 60.01
C GLY A 296 92.59 -58.28 61.03
N TYR A 297 93.48 -57.30 60.81
CA TYR A 297 94.53 -56.97 61.76
C TYR A 297 93.93 -56.44 63.06
N VAL A 298 94.36 -57.01 64.19
CA VAL A 298 93.93 -56.59 65.53
C VAL A 298 94.95 -55.59 66.06
N PHE A 299 94.50 -54.38 66.33
CA PHE A 299 95.32 -53.30 66.85
C PHE A 299 94.74 -52.76 68.14
N ASP A 300 95.61 -52.19 68.96
CA ASP A 300 95.21 -51.57 70.21
C ASP A 300 94.50 -50.23 69.98
N GLU A 301 93.91 -49.74 71.05
CA GLU A 301 93.19 -48.47 71.11
C GLU A 301 94.08 -47.26 70.79
N GLU A 302 95.40 -47.39 70.97
CA GLU A 302 96.37 -46.33 70.71
C GLU A 302 96.52 -46.09 69.20
N ILE A 303 96.67 -47.15 68.40
CA ILE A 303 96.71 -47.06 66.92
C ILE A 303 95.35 -46.63 66.36
N PHE A 304 94.22 -47.08 66.93
CA PHE A 304 92.88 -46.63 66.52
C PHE A 304 92.72 -45.12 66.71
N ASN A 305 93.11 -44.61 67.88
CA ASN A 305 93.06 -43.20 68.20
C ASN A 305 94.01 -42.38 67.31
N LEU A 306 95.19 -42.91 66.95
CA LEU A 306 96.12 -42.24 66.04
C LEU A 306 95.55 -42.09 64.62
N VAL A 307 94.92 -43.13 64.08
CA VAL A 307 94.28 -43.09 62.75
C VAL A 307 93.04 -42.18 62.78
N ARG A 308 92.23 -42.27 63.85
CA ARG A 308 91.04 -41.42 64.05
C ARG A 308 91.41 -39.95 64.26
N SER A 309 92.47 -39.66 65.00
CA SER A 309 93.03 -38.31 65.21
C SER A 309 93.51 -37.71 63.89
N ASN A 310 94.33 -38.44 63.14
CA ASN A 310 94.92 -37.93 61.90
C ASN A 310 93.91 -37.76 60.74
N TYR A 311 92.88 -38.61 60.64
CA TYR A 311 91.91 -38.54 59.54
C TYR A 311 90.54 -37.93 59.91
N GLY A 312 90.19 -37.84 61.20
CA GLY A 312 88.91 -37.31 61.68
C GLY A 312 88.92 -35.81 61.98
N ALA A 313 89.92 -35.31 62.72
CA ALA A 313 89.96 -33.91 63.17
C ALA A 313 90.24 -32.91 62.04
N LEU A 314 91.10 -33.29 61.08
CA LEU A 314 91.44 -32.46 59.91
C LEU A 314 90.30 -32.31 58.89
N ASN A 315 89.26 -33.15 58.95
CA ASN A 315 88.15 -33.15 57.99
C ASN A 315 86.93 -32.33 58.48
N GLU A 316 86.69 -32.25 59.79
CA GLU A 316 85.46 -31.66 60.37
C GLU A 316 85.45 -30.11 60.32
N GLU A 317 86.57 -29.47 60.67
CA GLU A 317 86.69 -28.00 60.64
C GLU A 317 86.70 -27.45 59.20
N TYR A 318 87.32 -28.19 58.28
CA TYR A 318 87.31 -27.89 56.85
C TYR A 318 85.89 -27.90 56.27
N ILE A 319 85.07 -28.92 56.62
CA ILE A 319 83.67 -29.00 56.20
C ILE A 319 82.85 -27.80 56.73
N CYS A 320 83.05 -27.41 57.99
CA CYS A 320 82.38 -26.23 58.56
C CYS A 320 82.73 -24.93 57.81
N GLN A 321 84.01 -24.74 57.47
CA GLN A 321 84.43 -23.56 56.68
C GLN A 321 83.80 -23.56 55.28
N GLN A 322 83.74 -24.71 54.61
CA GLN A 322 83.10 -24.84 53.29
C GLN A 322 81.60 -24.51 53.35
N ILE A 323 80.87 -25.02 54.36
CA ILE A 323 79.44 -24.71 54.52
C ILE A 323 79.22 -23.23 54.84
N ARG A 324 80.09 -22.58 55.65
CA ARG A 324 80.00 -21.14 55.91
C ARG A 324 80.20 -20.28 54.65
N LEU A 325 81.11 -20.68 53.75
CA LEU A 325 81.27 -20.02 52.45
C LEU A 325 80.02 -20.16 51.57
N LEU A 326 79.37 -21.34 51.60
CA LEU A 326 78.09 -21.56 50.92
C LEU A 326 76.96 -20.71 51.51
N VAL A 327 76.89 -20.56 52.84
CA VAL A 327 75.91 -19.69 53.51
C VAL A 327 76.10 -18.23 53.09
N ASN A 328 77.32 -17.69 53.19
CA ASN A 328 77.59 -16.29 52.84
C ASN A 328 77.29 -16.02 51.37
N SER A 329 77.80 -16.87 50.46
CA SER A 329 77.55 -16.70 49.02
C SER A 329 76.07 -16.87 48.62
N THR A 330 75.30 -17.68 49.34
CA THR A 330 73.85 -17.84 49.11
C THR A 330 73.07 -16.64 49.67
N SER A 331 73.50 -16.08 50.81
CA SER A 331 72.92 -14.88 51.41
C SER A 331 73.11 -13.65 50.51
N ASP A 332 74.33 -13.44 50.00
CA ASP A 332 74.61 -12.31 49.09
C ASP A 332 73.76 -12.39 47.82
N LYS A 333 73.59 -13.60 47.27
CA LYS A 333 72.70 -13.84 46.12
C LYS A 333 71.24 -13.58 46.45
N LEU A 334 70.81 -13.92 47.67
CA LEU A 334 69.43 -13.71 48.12
C LEU A 334 69.10 -12.22 48.25
N ASP A 335 70.03 -11.43 48.81
CA ASP A 335 69.85 -9.98 48.95
C ASP A 335 69.79 -9.29 47.58
N LEU A 336 70.69 -9.65 46.66
CA LEU A 336 70.64 -9.19 45.27
C LEU A 336 69.34 -9.58 44.57
N GLY A 337 68.84 -10.80 44.80
CA GLY A 337 67.56 -11.25 44.28
C GLY A 337 66.39 -10.41 44.80
N LYS A 338 66.37 -10.11 46.10
CA LYS A 338 65.33 -9.28 46.75
C LYS A 338 65.33 -7.84 46.25
N GLU A 339 66.49 -7.22 46.10
CA GLU A 339 66.62 -5.88 45.52
C GLU A 339 66.08 -5.83 44.08
N ARG A 340 66.43 -6.84 43.27
CA ARG A 340 65.94 -6.96 41.90
C ARG A 340 64.42 -7.15 41.83
N TYR A 341 63.84 -7.94 42.75
CA TYR A 341 62.39 -8.13 42.83
C TYR A 341 61.64 -6.83 43.13
N VAL A 342 62.13 -6.03 44.10
CA VAL A 342 61.53 -4.73 44.45
C VAL A 342 61.61 -3.75 43.28
N SER A 343 62.76 -3.69 42.60
CA SER A 343 62.93 -2.84 41.41
C SER A 343 61.97 -3.21 40.29
N LEU A 344 61.82 -4.50 39.97
CA LEU A 344 60.90 -4.97 38.93
C LEU A 344 59.42 -4.69 39.30
N ARG A 345 59.07 -4.82 40.58
CA ARG A 345 57.71 -4.50 41.08
C ARG A 345 57.36 -3.02 40.95
N GLN A 346 58.31 -2.14 41.22
CA GLN A 346 58.13 -0.69 41.07
C GLN A 346 57.89 -0.33 39.59
N GLN A 347 58.72 -0.88 38.69
CA GLN A 347 58.56 -0.69 37.23
C GLN A 347 57.21 -1.19 36.72
N MET A 348 56.72 -2.32 37.24
CA MET A 348 55.41 -2.86 36.86
C MET A 348 54.25 -1.93 37.24
N ALA A 349 54.26 -1.36 38.45
CA ALA A 349 53.20 -0.46 38.92
C ALA A 349 53.14 0.85 38.10
N GLU A 350 54.31 1.35 37.68
CA GLU A 350 54.42 2.54 36.84
C GLU A 350 53.86 2.29 35.42
N GLU A 351 54.20 1.16 34.79
CA GLU A 351 53.65 0.78 33.48
C GLU A 351 52.14 0.49 33.53
N GLU A 352 51.62 -0.14 34.60
CA GLU A 352 50.19 -0.41 34.77
C GLU A 352 49.35 0.88 34.86
N THR A 353 49.85 1.87 35.61
CA THR A 353 49.18 3.18 35.76
C THR A 353 49.13 3.94 34.43
N ALA A 354 50.22 3.91 33.67
CA ALA A 354 50.27 4.52 32.34
C ALA A 354 49.29 3.84 31.37
N PHE A 355 49.27 2.51 31.32
CA PHE A 355 48.38 1.73 30.46
C PHE A 355 46.89 2.01 30.72
N GLN A 356 46.48 2.14 31.99
CA GLN A 356 45.08 2.39 32.35
C GLN A 356 44.60 3.78 31.89
N SER A 357 45.50 4.77 31.89
CA SER A 357 45.19 6.11 31.39
C SER A 357 44.97 6.13 29.87
N GLU A 358 45.82 5.44 29.10
CA GLU A 358 45.71 5.34 27.63
C GLU A 358 44.47 4.55 27.20
N LYS A 359 44.11 3.47 27.92
CA LYS A 359 42.92 2.67 27.64
C LYS A 359 41.61 3.47 27.77
N ASN A 360 41.50 4.35 28.78
CA ASN A 360 40.31 5.19 28.94
C ASN A 360 40.13 6.17 27.77
N VAL A 361 41.22 6.68 27.20
CA VAL A 361 41.21 7.53 26.00
C VAL A 361 40.73 6.74 24.78
N PHE A 362 41.18 5.49 24.64
CA PHE A 362 40.73 4.58 23.58
C PHE A 362 39.23 4.29 23.63
N ASP A 363 38.67 3.96 24.80
CA ASP A 363 37.23 3.66 24.95
C ASP A 363 36.33 4.87 24.59
N ILE A 364 36.75 6.08 24.98
CA ILE A 364 36.08 7.34 24.62
C ILE A 364 36.10 7.54 23.09
N TYR A 365 37.23 7.27 22.47
CA TYR A 365 37.41 7.43 21.03
C TYR A 365 36.62 6.42 20.20
N VAL A 366 36.59 5.13 20.61
CA VAL A 366 35.77 4.10 19.96
C VAL A 366 34.29 4.46 19.98
N ARG A 367 33.77 4.98 21.11
CA ARG A 367 32.40 5.49 21.20
C ARG A 367 32.16 6.65 20.23
N GLN A 368 33.07 7.62 20.17
CA GLN A 368 32.96 8.77 19.27
C GLN A 368 32.86 8.34 17.81
N ARG A 369 33.68 7.36 17.37
CA ARG A 369 33.63 6.83 16.01
C ARG A 369 32.35 6.03 15.72
N GLY A 370 31.90 5.19 16.66
CA GLY A 370 30.65 4.44 16.53
C GLY A 370 29.42 5.36 16.39
N LEU A 371 29.41 6.47 17.14
CA LEU A 371 28.41 7.52 17.01
C LEU A 371 28.54 8.24 15.66
N ALA A 372 29.75 8.61 15.22
CA ALA A 372 29.97 9.26 13.93
C ALA A 372 29.51 8.40 12.73
N ASP A 373 29.80 7.09 12.74
CA ASP A 373 29.34 6.15 11.71
C ASP A 373 27.80 6.00 11.72
N SER A 374 27.18 6.06 12.89
CA SER A 374 25.72 6.03 13.02
C SER A 374 25.08 7.33 12.52
N ILE A 375 25.64 8.48 12.87
CA ILE A 375 25.24 9.79 12.33
C ILE A 375 25.34 9.79 10.81
N ARG A 376 26.45 9.31 10.23
CA ARG A 376 26.60 9.23 8.76
C ARG A 376 25.52 8.36 8.13
N ARG A 377 25.22 7.19 8.71
CA ARG A 377 24.16 6.29 8.21
C ARG A 377 22.78 6.93 8.26
N PHE A 378 22.40 7.54 9.39
CA PHE A 378 21.12 8.22 9.52
C PHE A 378 21.02 9.46 8.63
N GLN A 379 22.13 10.19 8.40
CA GLN A 379 22.18 11.30 7.44
C GLN A 379 21.97 10.83 5.99
N GLN A 380 22.55 9.69 5.61
CA GLN A 380 22.31 9.08 4.30
C GLN A 380 20.86 8.64 4.14
N GLN A 381 20.27 8.01 5.17
CA GLN A 381 18.85 7.67 5.18
C GLN A 381 17.97 8.92 5.06
N LEU A 382 18.26 9.97 5.84
CA LEU A 382 17.53 11.23 5.79
C LEU A 382 17.62 11.88 4.40
N SER A 383 18.80 11.87 3.79
CA SER A 383 19.01 12.42 2.45
C SER A 383 18.22 11.65 1.40
N LYS A 384 18.15 10.32 1.51
CA LYS A 384 17.30 9.48 0.66
C LYS A 384 15.82 9.80 0.87
N THR A 385 15.34 9.85 2.12
CA THR A 385 13.95 10.21 2.43
C THR A 385 13.58 11.57 1.86
N ILE A 386 14.45 12.58 1.99
CA ILE A 386 14.23 13.92 1.40
C ILE A 386 14.19 13.86 -0.12
N SER A 387 15.06 13.06 -0.76
CA SER A 387 15.04 12.87 -2.22
C SER A 387 13.73 12.22 -2.70
N ASP A 388 13.29 11.16 -2.01
CA ASP A 388 12.05 10.46 -2.33
C ASP A 388 10.82 11.40 -2.16
N MET A 389 10.83 12.25 -1.13
CA MET A 389 9.81 13.29 -0.93
C MET A 389 9.79 14.32 -2.08
N GLN A 390 10.97 14.77 -2.54
CA GLN A 390 11.08 15.72 -3.66
C GLN A 390 10.55 15.13 -4.97
N GLU A 391 10.80 13.83 -5.21
CA GLU A 391 10.27 13.12 -6.38
C GLU A 391 8.73 13.03 -6.31
N ILE A 392 8.17 12.67 -5.16
CA ILE A 392 6.71 12.63 -4.94
C ILE A 392 6.08 14.02 -5.15
N ASP A 393 6.70 15.07 -4.65
CA ASP A 393 6.24 16.46 -4.84
C ASP A 393 6.22 16.83 -6.33
N GLN A 394 7.26 16.46 -7.07
CA GLN A 394 7.34 16.70 -8.51
C GLN A 394 6.23 15.94 -9.27
N ASN A 395 6.05 14.65 -8.98
CA ASN A 395 5.00 13.83 -9.58
C ASN A 395 3.60 14.39 -9.27
N THR A 396 3.38 14.83 -8.02
CA THR A 396 2.12 15.46 -7.60
C THR A 396 1.85 16.77 -8.33
N ARG A 397 2.89 17.58 -8.60
CA ARG A 397 2.77 18.81 -9.42
C ARG A 397 2.44 18.50 -10.86
N GLU A 398 3.02 17.46 -11.45
CA GLU A 398 2.73 17.02 -12.81
C GLU A 398 1.29 16.53 -12.96
N ILE A 399 0.84 15.66 -12.05
CA ILE A 399 -0.56 15.23 -12.00
C ILE A 399 -1.51 16.43 -11.84
N SER A 400 -1.16 17.38 -10.96
CA SER A 400 -1.95 18.59 -10.77
C SER A 400 -2.03 19.48 -12.01
N LYS A 401 -0.97 19.53 -12.84
CA LYS A 401 -0.98 20.23 -14.13
C LYS A 401 -1.90 19.53 -15.13
N GLU A 402 -1.86 18.20 -15.22
CA GLU A 402 -2.77 17.44 -16.09
C GLU A 402 -4.24 17.64 -15.69
N LEU A 403 -4.55 17.58 -14.38
CA LEU A 403 -5.90 17.81 -13.87
C LEU A 403 -6.41 19.25 -14.12
N ARG A 404 -5.53 20.23 -14.30
CA ARG A 404 -5.90 21.62 -14.66
C ARG A 404 -6.29 21.79 -16.13
N LYS A 405 -5.93 20.85 -17.01
CA LYS A 405 -6.33 20.89 -18.44
C LYS A 405 -7.80 20.53 -18.65
N LEU A 406 -8.47 20.03 -17.61
CA LEU A 406 -9.87 19.64 -17.66
C LEU A 406 -10.80 20.85 -17.74
N PRO A 407 -12.03 20.68 -18.26
CA PRO A 407 -13.04 21.72 -18.23
C PRO A 407 -13.19 22.29 -16.82
N ASN A 408 -13.15 23.62 -16.71
CA ASN A 408 -13.31 24.30 -15.44
C ASN A 408 -14.73 24.04 -14.92
N LYS A 409 -14.86 23.34 -13.80
CA LYS A 409 -16.16 23.00 -13.19
C LYS A 409 -17.06 24.21 -13.01
N LYS A 410 -16.48 25.36 -12.62
CA LYS A 410 -17.23 26.60 -12.40
C LYS A 410 -17.82 27.14 -13.70
N GLU A 411 -17.01 27.16 -14.76
CA GLU A 411 -17.45 27.61 -16.09
C GLU A 411 -18.53 26.68 -16.67
N VAL A 412 -18.37 25.37 -16.48
CA VAL A 412 -19.36 24.38 -16.92
C VAL A 412 -20.68 24.55 -16.18
N GLU A 413 -20.63 24.81 -14.87
CA GLU A 413 -21.81 25.05 -14.05
C GLU A 413 -22.51 26.36 -14.43
N GLU A 414 -21.77 27.46 -14.59
CA GLU A 414 -22.32 28.74 -15.06
C GLU A 414 -23.06 28.58 -16.39
N ARG A 415 -22.44 27.88 -17.35
CA ARG A 415 -23.07 27.64 -18.66
C ARG A 415 -24.30 26.73 -18.57
N TYR A 416 -24.26 25.69 -17.72
CA TYR A 416 -25.43 24.86 -17.44
C TYR A 416 -26.58 25.68 -16.85
N ILE A 417 -26.30 26.54 -15.87
CA ILE A 417 -27.30 27.41 -15.24
C ILE A 417 -27.97 28.33 -16.27
N GLU A 418 -27.18 28.95 -17.16
CA GLU A 418 -27.71 29.76 -18.26
C GLU A 418 -28.68 28.97 -19.14
N TYR A 419 -28.31 27.76 -19.56
CA TYR A 419 -29.17 26.94 -20.42
C TYR A 419 -30.44 26.47 -19.69
N VAL A 420 -30.35 26.07 -18.43
CA VAL A 420 -31.53 25.72 -17.62
C VAL A 420 -32.50 26.89 -17.59
N ARG A 421 -32.00 28.09 -17.27
CA ARG A 421 -32.81 29.31 -17.24
C ARG A 421 -33.49 29.59 -18.57
N LEU A 422 -32.74 29.53 -19.68
CA LEU A 422 -33.27 29.75 -21.02
C LEU A 422 -34.35 28.73 -21.39
N ASN A 423 -34.15 27.44 -21.06
CA ASN A 423 -35.10 26.39 -21.36
C ASN A 423 -36.37 26.51 -20.50
N ILE A 424 -36.25 26.85 -19.22
CA ILE A 424 -37.40 27.11 -18.34
C ILE A 424 -38.23 28.29 -18.87
N MET A 425 -37.58 29.38 -19.30
CA MET A 425 -38.25 30.52 -19.91
C MET A 425 -38.92 30.15 -21.24
N THR A 426 -38.26 29.35 -22.08
CA THR A 426 -38.81 28.85 -23.36
C THR A 426 -40.06 28.00 -23.15
N LEU A 427 -40.11 27.26 -22.05
CA LEU A 427 -41.26 26.46 -21.65
C LEU A 427 -42.32 27.26 -20.88
N ASP A 428 -42.20 28.58 -20.75
CA ASP A 428 -43.13 29.42 -19.98
C ASP A 428 -43.36 28.89 -18.55
N ALA A 429 -42.27 28.48 -17.88
CA ALA A 429 -42.29 27.89 -16.54
C ALA A 429 -41.38 28.63 -15.56
N TRP A 430 -40.97 29.86 -15.89
CA TRP A 430 -40.03 30.62 -15.06
C TRP A 430 -40.71 31.16 -13.79
N ASP A 431 -40.07 30.94 -12.65
CA ASP A 431 -40.43 31.49 -11.35
C ASP A 431 -39.20 32.20 -10.75
N PRO A 432 -39.31 33.45 -10.26
CA PRO A 432 -38.21 34.14 -9.56
C PRO A 432 -37.61 33.35 -8.40
N ALA A 433 -38.35 32.42 -7.77
CA ALA A 433 -37.84 31.54 -6.71
C ALA A 433 -36.73 30.58 -7.18
N TYR A 434 -36.56 30.40 -8.49
CA TYR A 434 -35.47 29.59 -9.05
C TYR A 434 -34.15 30.35 -9.16
N ASP A 435 -34.15 31.68 -8.99
CA ASP A 435 -32.94 32.47 -9.09
C ASP A 435 -31.94 32.10 -7.98
N GLY A 436 -30.70 31.82 -8.37
CA GLY A 436 -29.66 31.31 -7.46
C GLY A 436 -29.88 29.88 -6.93
N ALA A 437 -30.94 29.17 -7.33
CA ALA A 437 -31.22 27.79 -6.91
C ALA A 437 -30.88 26.73 -7.99
N ILE A 438 -30.54 27.17 -9.21
CA ILE A 438 -30.14 26.27 -10.29
C ILE A 438 -28.70 25.83 -10.05
N HIS A 439 -28.49 24.53 -9.89
CA HIS A 439 -27.15 23.94 -9.80
C HIS A 439 -27.09 22.65 -10.61
N LEU A 440 -25.89 22.29 -11.08
CA LEU A 440 -25.71 21.06 -11.87
C LEU A 440 -25.91 19.80 -11.01
N LEU A 441 -25.43 19.83 -9.77
CA LEU A 441 -25.50 18.69 -8.84
C LEU A 441 -26.66 18.78 -7.85
N GLU A 442 -27.37 19.91 -7.81
CA GLU A 442 -28.55 20.10 -6.95
C GLU A 442 -29.77 20.45 -7.82
N PRO A 443 -30.49 19.41 -8.30
CA PRO A 443 -31.72 19.54 -9.05
C PRO A 443 -32.76 20.49 -8.42
N ILE A 444 -33.33 21.37 -9.25
CA ILE A 444 -34.52 22.12 -8.83
C ILE A 444 -35.71 21.17 -8.77
N LYS A 445 -36.47 21.29 -7.68
CA LYS A 445 -37.77 20.66 -7.53
C LYS A 445 -38.87 21.71 -7.70
N ALA A 446 -39.78 21.44 -8.63
CA ALA A 446 -41.01 22.20 -8.77
C ALA A 446 -42.21 21.33 -8.37
N GLN A 447 -43.37 21.95 -8.17
CA GLN A 447 -44.60 21.24 -7.81
C GLN A 447 -45.63 21.32 -8.94
N GLY A 448 -46.49 20.30 -9.02
CA GLY A 448 -47.61 20.27 -9.96
C GLY A 448 -47.22 20.02 -11.41
N THR A 449 -47.94 20.65 -12.35
CA THR A 449 -47.77 20.48 -13.80
C THR A 449 -46.47 21.09 -14.34
N LEU A 450 -45.89 22.07 -13.64
CA LEU A 450 -44.62 22.69 -14.02
C LEU A 450 -43.42 21.77 -13.81
N GLU A 451 -43.54 20.77 -12.94
CA GLU A 451 -42.44 19.86 -12.61
C GLU A 451 -41.87 19.16 -13.85
N ASN A 452 -42.71 18.72 -14.79
CA ASN A 452 -42.25 18.09 -16.02
C ASN A 452 -41.44 19.06 -16.90
N LYS A 453 -41.86 20.32 -16.99
CA LYS A 453 -41.16 21.37 -17.73
C LYS A 453 -39.78 21.64 -17.11
N ILE A 454 -39.72 21.76 -15.79
CA ILE A 454 -38.45 22.01 -15.06
C ILE A 454 -37.49 20.82 -15.15
N ILE A 455 -37.99 19.60 -15.04
CA ILE A 455 -37.19 18.38 -15.23
C ILE A 455 -36.64 18.35 -16.65
N LEU A 456 -37.50 18.50 -17.65
CA LEU A 456 -37.10 18.45 -19.04
C LEU A 456 -36.07 19.54 -19.38
N ALA A 457 -36.29 20.79 -18.93
CA ALA A 457 -35.38 21.91 -19.12
C ALA A 457 -33.96 21.61 -18.63
N GLN A 458 -33.83 20.90 -17.51
CA GLN A 458 -32.53 20.49 -16.95
C GLN A 458 -31.85 19.38 -17.76
N PHE A 459 -32.60 18.39 -18.26
CA PHE A 459 -32.06 17.39 -19.20
C PHE A 459 -31.56 18.06 -20.49
N VAL A 460 -32.36 18.96 -21.08
CA VAL A 460 -31.98 19.69 -22.31
C VAL A 460 -30.73 20.53 -22.07
N ALA A 461 -30.67 21.22 -20.94
CA ALA A 461 -29.54 22.07 -20.58
C ALA A 461 -28.25 21.27 -20.46
N LEU A 462 -28.29 20.07 -19.85
CA LEU A 462 -27.14 19.19 -19.80
C LEU A 462 -26.60 18.89 -21.20
N PHE A 463 -27.48 18.53 -22.14
CA PHE A 463 -27.08 18.20 -23.50
C PHE A 463 -26.55 19.41 -24.28
N GLN A 464 -27.15 20.60 -24.08
CA GLN A 464 -26.68 21.87 -24.63
C GLN A 464 -25.30 22.24 -24.06
N THR A 465 -25.07 22.06 -22.76
CA THR A 465 -23.77 22.27 -22.13
C THR A 465 -22.72 21.34 -22.72
N MET A 466 -23.04 20.05 -22.89
CA MET A 466 -22.14 19.10 -23.54
C MET A 466 -21.78 19.54 -24.98
N GLU A 467 -22.75 20.05 -25.74
CA GLU A 467 -22.53 20.57 -27.10
C GLU A 467 -21.65 21.83 -27.10
N TYR A 468 -21.93 22.77 -26.20
CA TYR A 468 -21.19 24.03 -26.05
C TYR A 468 -19.70 23.79 -25.82
N PHE A 469 -19.37 22.88 -24.89
CA PHE A 469 -17.98 22.51 -24.59
C PHE A 469 -17.39 21.49 -25.56
N LYS A 470 -18.15 21.05 -26.57
CA LYS A 470 -17.74 20.03 -27.56
C LYS A 470 -17.15 18.80 -26.87
N THR A 471 -17.86 18.28 -25.87
CA THR A 471 -17.36 17.17 -25.05
C THR A 471 -17.09 15.95 -25.93
N SER A 472 -15.99 15.24 -25.64
CA SER A 472 -15.66 14.01 -26.39
C SER A 472 -16.43 12.79 -25.87
N ALA A 473 -17.16 12.93 -24.76
CA ALA A 473 -17.99 11.88 -24.18
C ALA A 473 -18.96 11.29 -25.20
N THR A 474 -19.11 9.97 -25.13
CA THR A 474 -20.05 9.22 -25.96
C THR A 474 -21.48 9.72 -25.78
N ARG A 475 -22.18 9.91 -26.90
CA ARG A 475 -23.60 10.31 -26.94
C ARG A 475 -24.46 9.08 -27.13
N PHE A 476 -25.49 8.95 -26.30
CA PHE A 476 -26.43 7.84 -26.32
C PHE A 476 -27.82 8.32 -26.75
N SER A 477 -28.71 7.39 -27.10
CA SER A 477 -30.12 7.69 -27.35
C SER A 477 -30.80 8.24 -26.12
N PHE A 478 -31.54 9.34 -26.27
CA PHE A 478 -32.39 9.87 -25.22
C PHE A 478 -33.80 9.31 -25.33
N VAL A 479 -34.22 8.57 -24.31
CA VAL A 479 -35.53 7.90 -24.25
C VAL A 479 -36.42 8.66 -23.26
N VAL A 480 -37.59 9.08 -23.71
CA VAL A 480 -38.54 9.86 -22.90
C VAL A 480 -39.89 9.15 -22.88
N ASP A 481 -40.29 8.65 -21.72
CA ASP A 481 -41.56 7.97 -21.54
C ASP A 481 -42.63 8.90 -20.95
N SER A 482 -43.68 9.12 -21.74
CA SER A 482 -44.91 9.79 -21.33
C SER A 482 -44.71 11.17 -20.69
N PRO A 483 -44.13 12.14 -21.40
CA PRO A 483 -43.75 13.45 -20.84
C PRO A 483 -44.94 14.37 -20.50
N ARG A 484 -46.16 13.98 -20.86
CA ARG A 484 -47.40 14.77 -20.70
C ARG A 484 -48.22 14.39 -19.45
N ALA A 485 -47.55 13.92 -18.38
CA ALA A 485 -48.23 13.51 -17.16
C ALA A 485 -48.88 14.68 -16.38
N LYS A 486 -49.62 14.34 -15.31
CA LYS A 486 -50.22 15.28 -14.32
C LYS A 486 -51.23 16.27 -14.88
N GLU A 487 -52.07 15.88 -15.85
CA GLU A 487 -53.11 16.75 -16.43
C GLU A 487 -52.54 18.00 -17.14
N ALA A 488 -51.41 17.86 -17.83
CA ALA A 488 -50.83 18.94 -18.62
C ALA A 488 -51.83 19.48 -19.67
N SER A 489 -51.94 20.81 -19.77
CA SER A 489 -52.75 21.45 -20.81
C SER A 489 -52.27 21.10 -22.22
N VAL A 490 -53.11 21.31 -23.24
CA VAL A 490 -52.74 21.09 -24.64
C VAL A 490 -51.56 21.96 -25.05
N SER A 491 -51.52 23.24 -24.63
CA SER A 491 -50.39 24.13 -24.90
C SER A 491 -49.10 23.65 -24.23
N SER A 492 -49.15 23.32 -22.95
CA SER A 492 -48.02 22.76 -22.20
C SER A 492 -47.47 21.48 -22.86
N SER A 493 -48.38 20.60 -23.28
CA SER A 493 -48.05 19.38 -24.01
C SER A 493 -47.32 19.69 -25.33
N LYS A 494 -47.76 20.69 -26.08
CA LYS A 494 -47.09 21.13 -27.32
C LYS A 494 -45.67 21.61 -27.04
N ASP A 495 -45.48 22.49 -26.05
CA ASP A 495 -44.16 23.04 -25.72
C ASP A 495 -43.16 21.94 -25.35
N ILE A 496 -43.61 21.00 -24.50
CA ILE A 496 -42.82 19.84 -24.05
C ILE A 496 -42.41 18.97 -25.24
N LEU A 497 -43.38 18.56 -26.07
CA LEU A 497 -43.12 17.68 -27.22
C LEU A 497 -42.23 18.37 -28.26
N LYS A 498 -42.44 19.67 -28.50
CA LYS A 498 -41.62 20.47 -29.41
C LYS A 498 -40.18 20.55 -28.94
N MET A 499 -39.95 20.83 -27.66
CA MET A 499 -38.59 20.91 -27.12
C MET A 499 -37.85 19.56 -27.18
N ILE A 500 -38.56 18.44 -26.95
CA ILE A 500 -37.99 17.08 -27.12
C ILE A 500 -37.65 16.82 -28.60
N ALA A 501 -38.59 17.06 -29.50
CA ALA A 501 -38.45 16.71 -30.92
C ALA A 501 -37.40 17.55 -31.67
N GLN A 502 -37.11 18.77 -31.21
CA GLN A 502 -36.20 19.70 -31.86
C GLN A 502 -34.74 19.55 -31.42
N MET A 503 -34.43 18.66 -30.47
CA MET A 503 -33.05 18.39 -30.06
C MET A 503 -32.25 17.74 -31.20
N LYS A 504 -31.17 18.41 -31.63
CA LYS A 504 -30.27 17.92 -32.70
C LYS A 504 -28.91 17.44 -32.19
N MET A 505 -28.62 17.65 -30.91
CA MET A 505 -27.32 17.36 -30.28
C MET A 505 -27.14 15.89 -29.87
N LEU A 506 -28.10 15.02 -30.20
CA LEU A 506 -28.14 13.62 -29.82
C LEU A 506 -28.35 12.75 -31.07
N PRO A 507 -27.77 11.53 -31.11
CA PRO A 507 -27.87 10.67 -32.29
C PRO A 507 -29.29 10.13 -32.50
N GLN A 508 -30.05 9.97 -31.42
CA GLN A 508 -31.39 9.40 -31.46
C GLN A 508 -32.22 9.87 -30.26
N ILE A 509 -33.51 10.10 -30.52
CA ILE A 509 -34.52 10.39 -29.50
C ILE A 509 -35.64 9.38 -29.68
N ILE A 510 -36.05 8.73 -28.59
CA ILE A 510 -37.18 7.80 -28.59
C ILE A 510 -38.23 8.33 -27.62
N LEU A 511 -39.31 8.86 -28.17
CA LEU A 511 -40.38 9.50 -27.43
C LEU A 511 -41.60 8.59 -27.38
N ALA A 512 -42.05 8.18 -26.19
CA ALA A 512 -43.35 7.56 -26.02
C ALA A 512 -44.42 8.59 -25.62
N THR A 513 -45.49 8.66 -26.40
CA THR A 513 -46.62 9.57 -26.13
C THR A 513 -47.90 9.04 -26.75
N ILE A 514 -49.06 9.23 -26.10
CA ILE A 514 -50.36 8.93 -26.72
C ILE A 514 -50.69 9.94 -27.84
N ASP A 515 -51.60 9.62 -28.74
CA ASP A 515 -52.23 10.56 -29.67
C ASP A 515 -51.27 11.49 -30.43
N TYR A 516 -50.11 10.98 -30.85
CA TYR A 516 -49.08 11.81 -31.51
C TYR A 516 -49.59 12.51 -32.77
N SER A 517 -50.57 11.90 -33.46
CA SER A 517 -51.22 12.48 -34.65
C SER A 517 -51.86 13.85 -34.39
N GLU A 518 -52.25 14.17 -33.15
CA GLU A 518 -52.82 15.48 -32.81
C GLU A 518 -51.75 16.58 -32.70
N TYR A 519 -50.48 16.18 -32.55
CA TYR A 519 -49.36 17.09 -32.30
C TYR A 519 -48.30 17.08 -33.41
N CYS A 520 -48.36 16.10 -34.33
CA CYS A 520 -47.34 15.92 -35.35
C CYS A 520 -47.21 17.11 -36.31
N SER A 521 -48.28 17.89 -36.51
CA SER A 521 -48.27 19.10 -37.35
C SER A 521 -47.38 20.22 -36.79
N GLU A 522 -47.11 20.22 -35.48
CA GLU A 522 -46.29 21.22 -34.79
C GLU A 522 -44.81 20.82 -34.73
N ILE A 523 -44.48 19.60 -35.19
CA ILE A 523 -43.15 19.02 -35.13
C ILE A 523 -42.59 18.94 -36.55
N GLU A 524 -41.65 19.83 -36.84
CA GLU A 524 -41.00 19.91 -38.17
C GLU A 524 -39.98 18.78 -38.41
N ALA A 525 -39.53 18.10 -37.36
CA ALA A 525 -38.50 17.06 -37.48
C ALA A 525 -39.08 15.78 -38.09
N PRO A 526 -38.42 15.16 -39.09
CA PRO A 526 -38.85 13.87 -39.61
C PRO A 526 -38.78 12.83 -38.49
N ALA A 527 -39.85 12.06 -38.35
CA ALA A 527 -40.00 11.08 -37.28
C ALA A 527 -40.31 9.69 -37.84
N ASN A 528 -39.63 8.67 -37.32
CA ASN A 528 -40.05 7.29 -37.47
C ASN A 528 -41.20 7.00 -36.49
N ILE A 529 -42.42 6.82 -37.01
CA ILE A 529 -43.63 6.66 -36.20
C ILE A 529 -43.92 5.16 -35.99
N ILE A 530 -43.93 4.75 -34.73
CA ILE A 530 -44.17 3.38 -34.28
C ILE A 530 -45.53 3.34 -33.57
N ILE A 531 -46.53 2.76 -34.23
CA ILE A 531 -47.90 2.69 -33.71
C ILE A 531 -48.14 1.35 -33.01
N LEU A 532 -48.53 1.41 -31.74
CA LEU A 532 -48.98 0.26 -30.95
C LEU A 532 -50.51 0.31 -30.80
N THR A 533 -51.19 -0.77 -31.17
CA THR A 533 -52.65 -0.78 -31.31
C THR A 533 -53.38 -1.67 -30.30
N GLU A 534 -52.78 -2.80 -29.88
CA GLU A 534 -53.48 -3.78 -29.05
C GLU A 534 -53.23 -3.58 -27.55
N LYS A 535 -54.31 -3.39 -26.78
CA LYS A 535 -54.24 -3.32 -25.31
C LYS A 535 -53.72 -4.63 -24.72
N TRP A 536 -52.78 -4.52 -23.79
CA TRP A 536 -52.16 -5.63 -23.06
C TRP A 536 -51.43 -6.68 -23.93
N LYS A 537 -51.28 -6.42 -25.24
CA LYS A 537 -50.68 -7.34 -26.21
C LYS A 537 -49.53 -6.69 -26.98
N LEU A 538 -48.48 -6.30 -26.25
CA LEU A 538 -47.25 -5.83 -26.90
C LEU A 538 -46.62 -6.94 -27.77
N LEU A 539 -46.68 -8.18 -27.29
CA LEU A 539 -46.09 -9.36 -27.93
C LEU A 539 -47.16 -10.10 -28.74
N ASN A 540 -46.78 -10.62 -29.92
CA ASN A 540 -47.65 -11.34 -30.84
C ASN A 540 -46.99 -12.63 -31.35
N GLU A 541 -47.79 -13.58 -31.80
CA GLU A 541 -47.31 -14.89 -32.28
C GLU A 541 -46.55 -14.78 -33.61
N ASN A 542 -46.93 -13.85 -34.49
CA ASN A 542 -46.32 -13.69 -35.81
C ASN A 542 -44.83 -13.34 -35.72
N ASP A 543 -44.48 -12.39 -34.85
CA ASP A 543 -43.09 -12.01 -34.60
C ASP A 543 -42.30 -13.16 -33.98
N TYR A 544 -42.93 -14.00 -33.14
CA TYR A 544 -42.27 -15.16 -32.56
C TYR A 544 -41.94 -16.19 -33.65
N ILE A 545 -42.91 -16.54 -34.49
CA ILE A 545 -42.74 -17.52 -35.57
C ILE A 545 -41.65 -17.06 -36.54
N LYS A 546 -41.67 -15.78 -36.95
CA LYS A 546 -40.67 -15.20 -37.86
C LYS A 546 -39.24 -15.24 -37.30
N ASN A 547 -39.08 -15.18 -35.98
CA ASN A 547 -37.77 -15.10 -35.33
C ASN A 547 -37.46 -16.34 -34.48
N GLN A 548 -38.21 -17.43 -34.68
CA GLN A 548 -38.18 -18.60 -33.80
C GLN A 548 -36.79 -19.21 -33.70
N GLU A 549 -36.08 -19.34 -34.82
CA GLU A 549 -34.73 -19.90 -34.86
C GLU A 549 -33.76 -19.10 -33.98
N THR A 550 -33.72 -17.77 -34.16
CA THR A 550 -32.89 -16.86 -33.38
C THR A 550 -33.26 -16.89 -31.89
N ILE A 551 -34.56 -16.87 -31.57
CA ILE A 551 -35.07 -16.91 -30.20
C ILE A 551 -34.62 -18.20 -29.51
N LEU A 552 -34.80 -19.35 -30.17
CA LEU A 552 -34.42 -20.65 -29.61
C LEU A 552 -32.91 -20.75 -29.42
N ALA A 553 -32.12 -20.36 -30.43
CA ALA A 553 -30.65 -20.39 -30.37
C ALA A 553 -30.09 -19.54 -29.21
N LEU A 554 -30.56 -18.29 -29.07
CA LEU A 554 -30.13 -17.41 -27.97
C LEU A 554 -30.63 -17.90 -26.61
N SER A 555 -31.86 -18.43 -26.54
CA SER A 555 -32.38 -18.98 -25.29
C SER A 555 -31.61 -20.22 -24.84
N GLU A 556 -31.18 -21.08 -25.76
CA GLU A 556 -30.37 -22.26 -25.45
C GLU A 556 -28.97 -21.85 -24.99
N LEU A 557 -28.34 -20.90 -25.70
CA LEU A 557 -27.04 -20.35 -25.34
C LEU A 557 -27.03 -19.81 -23.90
N LEU A 558 -28.08 -19.05 -23.53
CA LEU A 558 -28.18 -18.44 -22.20
C LEU A 558 -28.63 -19.43 -21.11
N LYS A 559 -29.26 -20.57 -21.47
CA LYS A 559 -29.65 -21.61 -20.50
C LYS A 559 -28.53 -22.60 -20.19
N LYS A 560 -27.56 -22.81 -21.08
CA LYS A 560 -26.42 -23.72 -20.86
C LYS A 560 -25.56 -23.24 -19.69
N GLN A 561 -25.66 -23.89 -18.53
CA GLN A 561 -24.67 -23.72 -17.46
C GLN A 561 -23.30 -24.14 -18.02
N VAL A 562 -22.34 -23.23 -17.99
CA VAL A 562 -20.93 -23.51 -18.33
C VAL A 562 -20.23 -23.96 -17.08
#